data_AF-A0A367KAN2-F1
#
_entry.id   AF-A0A367KAN2-F1
#
_cell.length_a   1.000
_cell.length_b   1.000
_cell.length_c   1.000
_cell.angle_alpha   90.00
_cell.angle_beta   90.00
_cell.angle_gamma   90.00
#
_symmetry.space_group_name_H-M   'P 1'
#
loop_
_entity.id
_entity.type
_entity.pdbx_description
1 polymer ?
#
loop_
_entity_poly.entity_id
_entity_poly.type
_entity_poly.pdbx_seq_one_letter_code
_entity_poly.pdbx_strand_id
1 'polypeptide(L)'
;MPLLSTLHPRSKAMGASVLLTATFVTLYKTKQLYLKEKEHKDLASLFPIIDFTQKVGVNKEFRRQLGAIASILFPHWHTKEAALLVLHSVFLVLRTYLSVVVARLDGRIVRDLVNGNGRQFLIGLGYWFAIAVPATYTNSMIRYLQSKLSIGFRTRLTRYIHDLYLDKQKTFYKAINLDNRIQGGADQFITTDVAKFCETLSSLYSNLAKPILDTIIFNYQLTKSIGFAGMVGLMINYVITARLLRAVTPSFGKLAAMEAQLEGDFRATHARLITNAEEIAFYNGAELEHSILNKSYMKLIKHINSIYKIRIRYNMFEDFLIKYAWSAFGLIMCAVPVFGPQLGQPQTAADNSHEQVGARTKGFITNKRLMMSLADAGGRMMYSYKELAELAGYTSRVYTLLSVLHALHENQFDGPKEPKQFTLTHLHGQVIYSDAGIVFDQVPIVAPAPGQDRVGEVLVNNLKIQ
;
A
#
# COMPACT_ATOMS: atom_id res chain seq x y z
N MET A 1 -14.71 58.99 30.43
CA MET A 1 -15.61 60.07 29.94
C MET A 1 -14.72 61.28 29.62
N PRO A 2 -14.92 62.07 28.56
CA PRO A 2 -15.99 62.06 27.54
C PRO A 2 -15.47 62.41 26.11
N LEU A 3 -15.46 61.47 25.15
CA LEU A 3 -15.32 61.83 23.71
C LEU A 3 -16.13 60.89 22.77
N LEU A 4 -17.05 60.10 23.33
CA LEU A 4 -17.91 59.15 22.58
C LEU A 4 -19.40 59.56 22.57
N SER A 5 -19.71 60.81 22.91
CA SER A 5 -21.10 61.31 23.03
C SER A 5 -21.67 61.93 21.75
N THR A 6 -20.91 62.04 20.65
CA THR A 6 -21.37 62.75 19.43
C THR A 6 -21.29 61.91 18.15
N LEU A 7 -21.59 60.61 18.21
CA LEU A 7 -21.76 59.77 17.02
C LEU A 7 -23.18 59.21 16.93
N HIS A 8 -23.82 59.50 15.79
CA HIS A 8 -25.16 59.13 15.38
C HIS A 8 -25.46 57.63 15.62
N PRO A 9 -26.67 57.24 16.07
CA PRO A 9 -26.99 55.87 16.51
C PRO A 9 -26.76 54.78 15.43
N ARG A 10 -26.81 55.14 14.14
CA ARG A 10 -26.49 54.23 13.02
C ARG A 10 -25.02 53.84 12.92
N SER A 11 -24.08 54.71 13.32
CA SER A 11 -22.62 54.43 13.26
C SER A 11 -22.17 53.44 14.34
N LYS A 12 -22.75 53.52 15.54
CA LYS A 12 -22.47 52.60 16.65
C LYS A 12 -22.98 51.18 16.37
N ALA A 13 -24.14 51.05 15.71
CA ALA A 13 -24.69 49.75 15.30
C ALA A 13 -23.83 49.06 14.22
N MET A 14 -23.32 49.82 13.24
CA MET A 14 -22.44 49.28 12.20
C MET A 14 -21.09 48.80 12.75
N GLY A 15 -20.49 49.56 13.68
CA GLY A 15 -19.25 49.16 14.37
C GLY A 15 -19.43 47.90 15.23
N ALA A 16 -20.57 47.75 15.90
CA ALA A 16 -20.88 46.58 16.70
C ALA A 16 -21.07 45.30 15.84
N SER A 17 -21.73 45.39 14.68
CA SER A 17 -21.87 44.26 13.76
C SER A 17 -20.53 43.82 13.15
N VAL A 18 -19.62 44.75 12.83
CA VAL A 18 -18.28 44.41 12.31
C VAL A 18 -17.40 43.76 13.40
N LEU A 19 -17.49 44.24 14.65
CA LEU A 19 -16.82 43.61 15.78
C LEU A 19 -17.36 42.20 16.08
N LEU A 20 -18.68 41.99 15.96
CA LEU A 20 -19.31 40.68 16.15
C LEU A 20 -18.92 39.68 15.05
N THR A 21 -18.89 40.10 13.78
CA THR A 21 -18.43 39.22 12.70
C THR A 21 -16.93 38.93 12.79
N ALA A 22 -16.10 39.91 13.13
CA ALA A 22 -14.67 39.71 13.35
C ALA A 22 -14.38 38.77 14.52
N THR A 23 -15.09 38.92 15.65
CA THR A 23 -14.96 38.01 16.80
C THR A 23 -15.47 36.61 16.48
N PHE A 24 -16.57 36.47 15.72
CA PHE A 24 -17.10 35.17 15.30
C PHE A 24 -16.15 34.45 14.34
N VAL A 25 -15.58 35.17 13.35
CA VAL A 25 -14.56 34.64 12.44
C VAL A 25 -13.30 34.25 13.21
N THR A 26 -12.87 35.07 14.16
CA THR A 26 -11.71 34.77 15.01
C THR A 26 -11.97 33.55 15.88
N LEU A 27 -13.11 33.46 16.57
CA LEU A 27 -13.53 32.29 17.35
C LEU A 27 -13.62 31.03 16.49
N TYR A 28 -14.18 31.13 15.29
CA TYR A 28 -14.27 30.00 14.36
C TYR A 28 -12.87 29.53 13.93
N LYS A 29 -11.97 30.47 13.62
CA LYS A 29 -10.58 30.19 13.23
C LYS A 29 -9.77 29.61 14.39
N THR A 30 -9.93 30.15 15.60
CA THR A 30 -9.32 29.63 16.83
C THR A 30 -9.85 28.24 17.18
N LYS A 31 -11.16 28.00 17.03
CA LYS A 31 -11.76 26.68 17.21
C LYS A 31 -11.25 25.67 16.17
N GLN A 32 -11.11 26.07 14.91
CA GLN A 32 -10.51 25.21 13.88
C GLN A 32 -9.04 24.91 14.17
N LEU A 33 -8.26 25.90 14.61
CA LEU A 33 -6.86 25.71 15.00
C LEU A 33 -6.75 24.77 16.21
N TYR A 34 -7.57 24.97 17.23
CA TYR A 34 -7.62 24.11 18.42
C TYR A 34 -8.02 22.67 18.06
N LEU A 35 -9.01 22.49 17.18
CA LEU A 35 -9.40 21.15 16.71
C LEU A 35 -8.28 20.49 15.90
N LYS A 36 -7.58 21.25 15.04
CA LYS A 36 -6.44 20.75 14.26
C LYS A 36 -5.26 20.39 15.17
N GLU A 37 -5.01 21.15 16.22
CA GLU A 37 -3.95 20.90 17.21
C GLU A 37 -4.26 19.69 18.10
N LYS A 38 -5.53 19.55 18.52
CA LYS A 38 -6.00 18.36 19.24
C LYS A 38 -5.93 17.11 18.37
N GLU A 39 -6.37 17.19 17.12
CA GLU A 39 -6.25 16.12 16.13
C GLU A 39 -4.77 15.75 15.91
N HIS A 40 -3.88 16.73 15.79
CA HIS A 40 -2.43 16.48 15.71
C HIS A 40 -1.86 15.75 16.94
N LYS A 41 -2.27 16.11 18.16
CA LYS A 41 -1.83 15.43 19.39
C LYS A 41 -2.38 14.01 19.50
N ASP A 42 -3.66 13.83 19.18
CA ASP A 42 -4.30 12.51 19.16
C ASP A 42 -3.63 11.60 18.12
N LEU A 43 -3.28 12.14 16.94
CA LEU A 43 -2.53 11.42 15.91
C LEU A 43 -1.06 11.17 16.29
N ALA A 44 -0.38 12.12 16.94
CA ALA A 44 1.00 11.95 17.40
C ALA A 44 1.13 10.76 18.37
N SER A 45 0.12 10.51 19.21
CA SER A 45 0.07 9.35 20.10
C SER A 45 0.10 7.99 19.37
N LEU A 46 -0.31 7.96 18.10
CA LEU A 46 -0.30 6.75 17.26
C LEU A 46 1.09 6.46 16.66
N PHE A 47 2.04 7.41 16.77
CA PHE A 47 3.39 7.30 16.20
C PHE A 47 4.51 7.32 17.27
N PRO A 48 4.58 6.35 18.20
CA PRO A 48 5.70 6.24 19.12
C PRO A 48 7.02 5.95 18.39
N ILE A 49 8.13 6.37 18.99
CA ILE A 49 9.51 6.13 18.53
C ILE A 49 9.75 4.62 18.42
N ILE A 50 10.30 4.19 17.29
CA ILE A 50 10.47 2.79 16.92
C ILE A 50 11.87 2.31 17.32
N ASP A 51 11.97 1.10 17.90
CA ASP A 51 13.24 0.37 17.96
C ASP A 51 13.53 -0.25 16.56
N PHE A 52 14.61 0.19 15.91
CA PHE A 52 14.99 -0.21 14.53
C PHE A 52 15.37 -1.68 14.36
N THR A 53 15.30 -2.50 15.41
CA THR A 53 15.74 -3.90 15.44
C THR A 53 14.70 -4.91 14.92
N GLN A 54 13.45 -4.50 14.65
CA GLN A 54 12.41 -5.42 14.21
C GLN A 54 12.45 -5.72 12.70
N LYS A 55 12.43 -7.01 12.34
CA LYS A 55 12.35 -7.46 10.94
C LYS A 55 11.04 -7.02 10.30
N VAL A 56 11.16 -6.29 9.19
CA VAL A 56 10.02 -5.84 8.37
C VAL A 56 9.32 -7.04 7.73
N GLY A 57 8.00 -7.11 7.88
CA GLY A 57 7.17 -8.19 7.35
C GLY A 57 5.68 -8.00 7.67
N VAL A 58 4.82 -8.89 7.15
CA VAL A 58 3.36 -8.86 7.38
C VAL A 58 3.04 -9.38 8.80
N ASN A 59 3.32 -8.54 9.80
CA ASN A 59 3.22 -8.86 11.22
C ASN A 59 2.12 -8.03 11.92
N LYS A 60 1.88 -8.27 13.21
CA LYS A 60 0.98 -7.44 14.04
C LYS A 60 1.38 -5.96 13.98
N GLU A 61 2.69 -5.70 13.94
CA GLU A 61 3.24 -4.35 13.84
C GLU A 61 2.90 -3.66 12.51
N PHE A 62 3.01 -4.36 11.38
CA PHE A 62 2.57 -3.83 10.08
C PHE A 62 1.10 -3.38 10.11
N ARG A 63 0.21 -4.16 10.73
CA ARG A 63 -1.21 -3.79 10.86
C ARG A 63 -1.40 -2.54 11.74
N ARG A 64 -0.61 -2.40 12.80
CA ARG A 64 -0.62 -1.21 13.67
C ARG A 64 -0.16 0.03 12.89
N GLN A 65 0.97 -0.07 12.21
CA GLN A 65 1.54 1.01 11.41
C GLN A 65 0.62 1.43 10.26
N LEU A 66 0.08 0.45 9.53
CA LEU A 66 -0.89 0.71 8.46
C LEU A 66 -2.17 1.33 9.02
N GLY A 67 -2.66 0.88 10.18
CA GLY A 67 -3.81 1.47 10.85
C GLY A 67 -3.59 2.93 11.25
N ALA A 68 -2.41 3.27 11.77
CA ALA A 68 -2.02 4.63 12.10
C ALA A 68 -1.90 5.54 10.86
N ILE A 69 -1.38 5.02 9.74
CA ILE A 69 -1.39 5.79 8.48
C ILE A 69 -2.80 5.88 7.91
N ALA A 70 -3.61 4.83 8.04
CA ALA A 70 -4.99 4.81 7.56
C ALA A 70 -5.89 5.82 8.27
N SER A 71 -5.64 6.14 9.56
CA SER A 71 -6.37 7.21 10.25
C SER A 71 -6.09 8.59 9.65
N ILE A 72 -4.88 8.83 9.11
CA ILE A 72 -4.55 10.04 8.34
C ILE A 72 -5.26 10.04 6.97
N LEU A 73 -5.31 8.89 6.30
CA LEU A 73 -5.93 8.76 4.98
C LEU A 73 -7.46 8.89 5.04
N PHE A 74 -8.08 8.35 6.09
CA PHE A 74 -9.53 8.32 6.32
C PHE A 74 -9.91 8.89 7.69
N PRO A 75 -9.79 10.20 7.91
CA PRO A 75 -10.10 10.80 9.21
C PRO A 75 -11.60 10.69 9.55
N HIS A 76 -12.48 10.69 8.54
CA HIS A 76 -13.92 10.53 8.70
C HIS A 76 -14.52 9.70 7.55
N TRP A 77 -15.65 9.04 7.82
CA TRP A 77 -16.41 8.26 6.83
C TRP A 77 -17.00 9.13 5.69
N HIS A 78 -17.16 10.44 5.92
CA HIS A 78 -17.61 11.44 4.93
C HIS A 78 -16.44 12.14 4.21
N THR A 79 -15.39 11.41 3.86
CA THR A 79 -14.27 11.95 3.07
C THR A 79 -14.40 11.59 1.60
N LYS A 80 -13.82 12.42 0.71
CA LYS A 80 -13.83 12.17 -0.75
C LYS A 80 -13.19 10.82 -1.09
N GLU A 81 -12.18 10.43 -0.32
CA GLU A 81 -11.39 9.22 -0.43
C GLU A 81 -12.21 8.00 0.01
N ALA A 82 -12.99 8.12 1.11
CA ALA A 82 -13.93 7.08 1.51
C ALA A 82 -15.02 6.88 0.45
N ALA A 83 -15.56 7.96 -0.14
CA ALA A 83 -16.53 7.86 -1.23
C ALA A 83 -15.94 7.19 -2.49
N LEU A 84 -14.69 7.53 -2.85
CA LEU A 84 -13.96 6.87 -3.94
C LEU A 84 -13.75 5.38 -3.67
N LEU A 85 -13.42 5.00 -2.42
CA LEU A 85 -13.23 3.61 -2.03
C LEU A 85 -14.55 2.82 -2.07
N VAL A 86 -15.66 3.41 -1.60
CA VAL A 86 -17.00 2.80 -1.70
C VAL A 86 -17.39 2.62 -3.17
N LEU A 87 -17.22 3.65 -3.99
CA LEU A 87 -17.51 3.57 -5.43
C LEU A 87 -16.67 2.47 -6.10
N HIS A 88 -15.39 2.39 -5.76
CA HIS A 88 -14.49 1.35 -6.26
C HIS A 88 -14.93 -0.06 -5.83
N SER A 89 -15.39 -0.21 -4.58
CA SER A 89 -15.97 -1.45 -4.06
C SER A 89 -17.20 -1.88 -4.85
N VAL A 90 -18.09 -0.93 -5.18
CA VAL A 90 -19.30 -1.19 -5.97
C VAL A 90 -18.94 -1.69 -7.37
N PHE A 91 -17.97 -1.04 -8.04
CA PHE A 91 -17.51 -1.49 -9.37
C PHE A 91 -16.82 -2.86 -9.34
N LEU A 92 -16.12 -3.21 -8.25
CA LEU A 92 -15.58 -4.56 -8.05
C LEU A 92 -16.69 -5.61 -7.96
N VAL A 93 -17.74 -5.34 -7.18
CA VAL A 93 -18.91 -6.23 -7.08
C VAL A 93 -19.64 -6.35 -8.42
N LEU A 94 -19.87 -5.24 -9.11
CA LEU A 94 -20.46 -5.21 -10.44
C LEU A 94 -19.64 -6.03 -11.43
N ARG A 95 -18.31 -5.95 -11.37
CA ARG A 95 -17.42 -6.73 -12.24
C ARG A 95 -17.58 -8.23 -12.01
N THR A 96 -17.56 -8.67 -10.76
CA THR A 96 -17.73 -10.10 -10.45
C THR A 96 -19.11 -10.59 -10.84
N TYR A 97 -20.16 -9.79 -10.64
CA TYR A 97 -21.50 -10.09 -11.14
C TYR A 97 -21.53 -10.25 -12.67
N LEU A 98 -20.93 -9.31 -13.43
CA LEU A 98 -20.85 -9.40 -14.89
C LEU A 98 -20.09 -10.65 -15.35
N SER A 99 -19.01 -11.03 -14.65
CA SER A 99 -18.29 -12.27 -14.93
C SER A 99 -19.18 -13.52 -14.77
N VAL A 100 -20.05 -13.53 -13.77
CA VAL A 100 -21.03 -14.62 -13.58
C VAL A 100 -22.06 -14.64 -14.70
N VAL A 101 -22.59 -13.49 -15.09
CA VAL A 101 -23.57 -13.37 -16.18
C VAL A 101 -22.97 -13.87 -17.49
N VAL A 102 -21.74 -13.45 -17.81
CA VAL A 102 -21.00 -13.92 -18.99
C VAL A 102 -20.87 -15.44 -18.96
N ALA A 103 -20.42 -16.04 -17.85
CA ALA A 103 -20.27 -17.49 -17.74
C ALA A 103 -21.59 -18.26 -17.98
N ARG A 104 -22.73 -17.75 -17.49
CA ARG A 104 -24.05 -18.34 -17.73
C ARG A 104 -24.50 -18.18 -19.18
N LEU A 105 -24.18 -17.04 -19.79
CA LEU A 105 -24.51 -16.76 -21.19
C LEU A 105 -23.71 -17.65 -22.13
N ASP A 106 -22.41 -17.84 -21.88
CA ASP A 106 -21.58 -18.78 -22.65
C ASP A 106 -22.13 -20.20 -22.58
N GLY A 107 -22.54 -20.67 -21.38
CA GLY A 107 -23.19 -21.98 -21.24
C GLY A 107 -24.50 -22.09 -22.03
N ARG A 108 -25.30 -21.01 -22.11
CA ARG A 108 -26.52 -20.97 -22.92
C ARG A 108 -26.20 -21.00 -24.42
N ILE A 109 -25.23 -20.20 -24.88
CA ILE A 109 -24.82 -20.15 -26.28
C ILE A 109 -24.36 -21.54 -26.74
N VAL A 110 -23.53 -22.22 -25.96
CA VAL A 110 -23.04 -23.56 -26.36
C VAL A 110 -24.16 -24.61 -26.31
N ARG A 111 -25.09 -24.53 -25.36
CA ARG A 111 -26.27 -25.40 -25.38
C ARG A 111 -27.08 -25.21 -26.66
N ASP A 112 -27.34 -23.97 -27.03
CA ASP A 112 -28.18 -23.65 -28.18
C ASP A 112 -27.45 -24.04 -29.49
N LEU A 113 -26.12 -24.01 -29.50
CA LEU A 113 -25.27 -24.57 -30.56
C LEU A 113 -25.40 -26.10 -30.67
N VAL A 114 -25.27 -26.84 -29.55
CA VAL A 114 -25.37 -28.31 -29.53
C VAL A 114 -26.77 -28.80 -29.89
N ASN A 115 -27.80 -28.03 -29.54
CA ASN A 115 -29.19 -28.33 -29.89
C ASN A 115 -29.56 -27.96 -31.33
N GLY A 116 -28.65 -27.39 -32.13
CA GLY A 116 -28.92 -26.99 -33.52
C GLY A 116 -29.82 -25.74 -33.66
N ASN A 117 -30.03 -24.98 -32.59
CA ASN A 117 -30.92 -23.80 -32.57
C ASN A 117 -30.21 -22.53 -33.04
N GLY A 118 -29.92 -22.42 -34.34
CA GLY A 118 -29.14 -21.31 -34.93
C GLY A 118 -29.68 -19.91 -34.64
N ARG A 119 -31.01 -19.72 -34.58
CA ARG A 119 -31.62 -18.42 -34.24
C ARG A 119 -31.32 -18.00 -32.79
N GLN A 120 -31.44 -18.92 -31.84
CA GLN A 120 -31.15 -18.63 -30.43
C GLN A 120 -29.66 -18.44 -30.19
N PHE A 121 -28.82 -19.18 -30.92
CA PHE A 121 -27.38 -18.97 -30.92
C PHE A 121 -27.00 -17.54 -31.36
N LEU A 122 -27.55 -17.05 -32.48
CA LEU A 122 -27.29 -15.67 -32.96
C LEU A 122 -27.78 -14.61 -31.98
N ILE A 123 -28.97 -14.80 -31.39
CA ILE A 123 -29.50 -13.90 -30.35
C ILE A 123 -28.58 -13.92 -29.12
N GLY A 124 -28.14 -15.09 -28.68
CA GLY A 124 -27.21 -15.26 -27.57
C GLY A 124 -25.88 -14.54 -27.82
N LEU A 125 -25.35 -14.63 -29.05
CA LEU A 125 -24.15 -13.92 -29.46
C LEU A 125 -24.35 -12.39 -29.46
N GLY A 126 -25.50 -11.91 -29.91
CA GLY A 126 -25.88 -10.49 -29.81
C GLY A 126 -25.88 -9.99 -28.36
N TYR A 127 -26.48 -10.74 -27.44
CA TYR A 127 -26.43 -10.42 -26.00
C TYR A 127 -25.01 -10.47 -25.44
N TRP A 128 -24.15 -11.37 -25.94
CA TRP A 128 -22.77 -11.48 -25.50
C TRP A 128 -21.98 -10.21 -25.83
N PHE A 129 -22.13 -9.71 -27.07
CA PHE A 129 -21.55 -8.42 -27.46
C PHE A 129 -22.15 -7.24 -26.69
N ALA A 130 -23.46 -7.25 -26.44
CA ALA A 130 -24.12 -6.21 -25.67
C ALA A 130 -23.59 -6.12 -24.22
N ILE A 131 -23.29 -7.26 -23.58
CA ILE A 131 -22.71 -7.32 -22.22
C ILE A 131 -21.22 -6.97 -22.22
N ALA A 132 -20.51 -7.15 -23.35
CA ALA A 132 -19.10 -6.79 -23.45
C ALA A 132 -18.87 -5.28 -23.21
N VAL A 133 -19.79 -4.42 -23.66
CA VAL A 133 -19.70 -2.95 -23.48
C VAL A 133 -19.69 -2.51 -22.00
N PRO A 134 -20.69 -2.86 -21.16
CA PRO A 134 -20.65 -2.52 -19.73
C PRO A 134 -19.51 -3.25 -19.00
N ALA A 135 -19.10 -4.44 -19.46
CA ALA A 135 -17.99 -5.17 -18.87
C ALA A 135 -16.64 -4.45 -19.10
N THR A 136 -16.37 -3.94 -20.30
CA THR A 136 -15.15 -3.17 -20.59
C THR A 136 -15.16 -1.84 -19.86
N TYR A 137 -16.30 -1.13 -19.84
CA TYR A 137 -16.47 0.10 -19.06
C TYR A 137 -16.15 -0.12 -17.58
N THR A 138 -16.74 -1.15 -16.96
CA THR A 138 -16.50 -1.50 -15.56
C THR A 138 -15.02 -1.77 -15.29
N ASN A 139 -14.33 -2.49 -16.18
CA ASN A 139 -12.90 -2.78 -16.02
C ASN A 139 -12.02 -1.53 -16.11
N SER A 140 -12.32 -0.65 -17.07
CA SER A 140 -11.62 0.63 -17.20
C SER A 140 -11.90 1.55 -16.02
N MET A 141 -13.14 1.56 -15.51
CA MET A 141 -13.53 2.36 -14.36
C MET A 141 -12.82 1.92 -13.08
N ILE A 142 -12.66 0.62 -12.84
CA ILE A 142 -11.86 0.09 -11.71
C ILE A 142 -10.42 0.61 -11.79
N ARG A 143 -9.79 0.58 -12.97
CA ARG A 143 -8.43 1.10 -13.14
C ARG A 143 -8.35 2.61 -12.90
N TYR A 144 -9.30 3.36 -13.45
CA TYR A 144 -9.40 4.81 -13.22
C TYR A 144 -9.58 5.15 -11.74
N LEU A 145 -10.50 4.47 -11.05
CA LEU A 145 -10.77 4.69 -9.62
C LEU A 145 -9.56 4.31 -8.76
N GLN A 146 -8.86 3.22 -9.09
CA GLN A 146 -7.60 2.85 -8.43
C GLN A 146 -6.55 3.96 -8.55
N SER A 147 -6.28 4.45 -9.78
CA SER A 147 -5.32 5.54 -9.98
C SER A 147 -5.76 6.83 -9.29
N LYS A 148 -7.07 7.14 -9.32
CA LYS A 148 -7.62 8.32 -8.65
C LYS A 148 -7.48 8.22 -7.13
N LEU A 149 -7.68 7.03 -6.57
CA LEU A 149 -7.50 6.75 -5.15
C LEU A 149 -6.04 6.91 -4.72
N SER A 150 -5.09 6.37 -5.51
CA SER A 150 -3.64 6.59 -5.30
C SER A 150 -3.29 8.08 -5.20
N ILE A 151 -3.79 8.88 -6.15
CA ILE A 151 -3.58 10.33 -6.15
C ILE A 151 -4.21 10.98 -4.91
N GLY A 152 -5.44 10.60 -4.55
CA GLY A 152 -6.11 11.12 -3.35
C GLY A 152 -5.33 10.85 -2.07
N PHE A 153 -4.86 9.60 -1.88
CA PHE A 153 -4.01 9.23 -0.76
C PHE A 153 -2.71 10.03 -0.74
N ARG A 154 -2.03 10.13 -1.89
CA ARG A 154 -0.78 10.89 -1.99
C ARG A 154 -0.99 12.36 -1.66
N THR A 155 -2.03 13.00 -2.21
CA THR A 155 -2.33 14.42 -1.92
C THR A 155 -2.58 14.66 -0.44
N ARG A 156 -3.31 13.77 0.24
CA ARG A 156 -3.55 13.91 1.68
C ARG A 156 -2.30 13.69 2.50
N LEU A 157 -1.63 12.57 2.26
CA LEU A 157 -0.46 12.17 3.04
C LEU A 157 0.69 13.16 2.87
N THR A 158 0.98 13.59 1.63
CA THR A 158 2.00 14.62 1.37
C THR A 158 1.63 15.96 2.02
N ARG A 159 0.34 16.39 2.00
CA ARG A 159 -0.06 17.62 2.68
C ARG A 159 0.16 17.53 4.20
N TYR A 160 -0.22 16.40 4.81
CA TYR A 160 0.02 16.17 6.24
C TYR A 160 1.51 16.19 6.59
N ILE A 161 2.32 15.50 5.79
CA ILE A 161 3.78 15.48 5.96
C ILE A 161 4.37 16.87 5.78
N HIS A 162 3.95 17.64 4.78
CA HIS A 162 4.43 19.01 4.56
C HIS A 162 4.06 19.94 5.71
N ASP A 163 2.83 19.85 6.24
CA ASP A 163 2.41 20.64 7.40
C ASP A 163 3.30 20.36 8.63
N LEU A 164 3.74 19.10 8.82
CA LEU A 164 4.60 18.70 9.95
C LEU A 164 6.09 18.98 9.69
N TYR A 165 6.54 18.83 8.45
CA TYR A 165 7.92 19.04 8.02
C TYR A 165 8.31 20.53 8.00
N LEU A 166 7.41 21.38 7.49
CA LEU A 166 7.58 22.84 7.42
C LEU A 166 6.92 23.57 8.60
N ASP A 167 6.87 22.91 9.77
CA ASP A 167 6.29 23.51 10.96
C ASP A 167 7.18 24.65 11.54
N LYS A 168 6.56 25.51 12.37
CA LYS A 168 7.21 26.62 13.06
C LYS A 168 8.41 26.19 13.91
N GLN A 169 8.44 24.93 14.35
CA GLN A 169 9.56 24.32 15.08
C GLN A 169 10.78 23.99 14.20
N LYS A 170 10.79 24.38 12.91
CA LYS A 170 11.89 24.16 11.96
C LYS A 170 12.26 22.68 11.83
N THR A 171 11.26 21.80 11.82
CA THR A 171 11.43 20.34 11.77
C THR A 171 12.29 19.90 10.58
N PHE A 172 12.16 20.55 9.42
CA PHE A 172 12.99 20.28 8.24
C PHE A 172 14.50 20.37 8.51
N TYR A 173 14.93 21.38 9.28
CA TYR A 173 16.34 21.56 9.62
C TYR A 173 16.80 20.49 10.61
N LYS A 174 15.96 20.20 11.61
CA LYS A 174 16.23 19.18 12.63
C LYS A 174 16.36 17.79 12.01
N ALA A 175 15.49 17.45 11.06
CA ALA A 175 15.48 16.15 10.40
C ALA A 175 16.71 15.87 9.53
N ILE A 176 17.33 16.92 8.97
CA ILE A 176 18.52 16.79 8.11
C ILE A 176 19.81 16.81 8.93
N ASN A 177 19.91 17.73 9.91
CA ASN A 177 21.18 18.03 10.56
C ASN A 177 21.30 17.48 11.99
N LEU A 178 20.19 17.24 12.68
CA LEU A 178 20.17 16.91 14.11
C LEU A 178 19.63 15.50 14.42
N ASP A 179 19.26 14.75 13.40
CA ASP A 179 18.70 13.41 13.55
C ASP A 179 19.29 12.47 12.49
N ASN A 180 19.65 11.25 12.90
CA ASN A 180 20.23 10.23 12.01
C ASN A 180 19.32 9.01 11.83
N ARG A 181 18.07 9.08 12.33
CA ARG A 181 17.07 8.01 12.21
C ARG A 181 16.56 7.82 10.78
N ILE A 182 16.54 8.89 9.99
CA ILE A 182 16.15 8.86 8.57
C ILE A 182 17.42 8.79 7.70
N GLN A 183 18.01 7.60 7.61
CA GLN A 183 19.17 7.36 6.76
C GLN A 183 18.75 7.41 5.27
N GLY A 184 19.38 8.29 4.48
CA GLY A 184 19.10 8.44 3.05
C GLY A 184 18.37 9.71 2.63
N GLY A 185 18.17 10.67 3.55
CA GLY A 185 17.58 11.98 3.26
C GLY A 185 16.05 11.99 3.34
N ALA A 186 15.49 12.99 4.02
CA ALA A 186 14.04 13.14 4.18
C ALA A 186 13.31 13.34 2.84
N ASP A 187 14.00 13.90 1.85
CA ASP A 187 13.51 14.12 0.48
C ASP A 187 13.14 12.80 -0.23
N GLN A 188 13.96 11.74 -0.09
CA GLN A 188 13.67 10.45 -0.71
C GLN A 188 12.38 9.84 -0.13
N PHE A 189 12.22 9.90 1.19
CA PHE A 189 11.04 9.37 1.86
C PHE A 189 9.77 10.12 1.42
N ILE A 190 9.82 11.46 1.39
CA ILE A 190 8.67 12.32 1.04
C ILE A 190 8.28 12.18 -0.44
N THR A 191 9.25 12.14 -1.35
CA THR A 191 8.98 12.18 -2.80
C THR A 191 8.73 10.80 -3.39
N THR A 192 9.53 9.80 -3.01
CA THR A 192 9.56 8.49 -3.66
C THR A 192 8.80 7.45 -2.85
N ASP A 193 9.10 7.30 -1.55
CA ASP A 193 8.50 6.23 -0.75
C ASP A 193 7.02 6.47 -0.47
N VAL A 194 6.61 7.71 -0.18
CA VAL A 194 5.19 8.07 -0.03
C VAL A 194 4.41 7.81 -1.32
N ALA A 195 4.98 8.14 -2.48
CA ALA A 195 4.34 7.89 -3.77
C ALA A 195 4.16 6.38 -4.02
N LYS A 196 5.22 5.59 -3.82
CA LYS A 196 5.18 4.13 -3.95
C LYS A 196 4.20 3.50 -2.96
N PHE A 197 4.20 3.94 -1.70
CA PHE A 197 3.23 3.49 -0.70
C PHE A 197 1.78 3.71 -1.16
N CYS A 198 1.43 4.90 -1.65
CA CYS A 198 0.07 5.22 -2.09
C CYS A 198 -0.35 4.39 -3.30
N GLU A 199 0.56 4.23 -4.27
CA GLU A 199 0.34 3.41 -5.45
C GLU A 199 0.12 1.94 -5.09
N THR A 200 1.04 1.34 -4.33
CA THR A 200 0.94 -0.06 -3.88
C THR A 200 -0.28 -0.28 -2.99
N LEU A 201 -0.63 0.64 -2.09
CA LEU A 201 -1.82 0.51 -1.25
C LEU A 201 -3.11 0.49 -2.08
N SER A 202 -3.22 1.41 -3.06
CA SER A 202 -4.39 1.50 -3.93
C SER A 202 -4.53 0.27 -4.84
N SER A 203 -3.42 -0.25 -5.38
CA SER A 203 -3.43 -1.42 -6.27
C SER A 203 -3.71 -2.70 -5.50
N LEU A 204 -3.13 -2.84 -4.31
CA LEU A 204 -3.33 -3.99 -3.44
C LEU A 204 -4.80 -4.16 -3.06
N TYR A 205 -5.53 -3.06 -2.84
CA TYR A 205 -6.97 -3.13 -2.56
C TYR A 205 -7.72 -3.84 -3.69
N SER A 206 -7.51 -3.43 -4.96
CA SER A 206 -8.10 -4.11 -6.12
C SER A 206 -7.63 -5.56 -6.26
N ASN A 207 -6.32 -5.78 -6.08
CA ASN A 207 -5.68 -7.07 -6.29
C ASN A 207 -6.03 -8.11 -5.23
N LEU A 208 -6.41 -7.69 -4.02
CA LEU A 208 -6.93 -8.58 -2.97
C LEU A 208 -8.45 -8.69 -2.99
N ALA A 209 -9.16 -7.55 -3.05
CA ALA A 209 -10.62 -7.55 -2.92
C ALA A 209 -11.29 -8.33 -4.06
N LYS A 210 -10.77 -8.19 -5.30
CA LYS A 210 -11.35 -8.90 -6.46
C LYS A 210 -11.19 -10.41 -6.34
N PRO A 211 -10.00 -11.01 -6.17
CA PRO A 211 -9.87 -12.45 -6.01
C PRO A 211 -10.63 -13.02 -4.81
N ILE A 212 -10.70 -12.30 -3.69
CA ILE A 212 -11.48 -12.73 -2.52
C ILE A 212 -12.97 -12.81 -2.88
N LEU A 213 -13.50 -11.76 -3.51
CA LEU A 213 -14.90 -11.71 -3.93
C LEU A 213 -15.20 -12.78 -4.98
N ASP A 214 -14.34 -12.92 -5.99
CA ASP A 214 -14.42 -13.96 -7.03
C ASP A 214 -14.43 -15.35 -6.37
N THR A 215 -13.54 -15.60 -5.40
CA THR A 215 -13.44 -16.88 -4.68
C THR A 215 -14.72 -17.20 -3.93
N ILE A 216 -15.30 -16.23 -3.19
CA ILE A 216 -16.54 -16.43 -2.44
C ILE A 216 -17.70 -16.70 -3.40
N ILE A 217 -17.88 -15.88 -4.42
CA ILE A 217 -19.03 -15.95 -5.34
C ILE A 217 -18.97 -17.21 -6.22
N PHE A 218 -17.79 -17.58 -6.72
CA PHE A 218 -17.63 -18.78 -7.53
C PHE A 218 -17.74 -20.06 -6.69
N ASN A 219 -17.17 -20.11 -5.48
CA ASN A 219 -17.41 -21.25 -4.59
C ASN A 219 -18.89 -21.43 -4.27
N TYR A 220 -19.61 -20.34 -3.97
CA TYR A 220 -21.04 -20.40 -3.71
C TYR A 220 -21.83 -20.97 -4.90
N GLN A 221 -21.55 -20.49 -6.11
CA GLN A 221 -22.23 -20.99 -7.31
C GLN A 221 -21.88 -22.43 -7.65
N LEU A 222 -20.62 -22.82 -7.47
CA LEU A 222 -20.15 -24.16 -7.76
C LEU A 222 -20.73 -25.17 -6.77
N THR A 223 -20.91 -24.76 -5.51
CA THR A 223 -21.62 -25.55 -4.50
C THR A 223 -23.06 -25.81 -4.90
N LYS A 224 -23.74 -24.80 -5.47
CA LYS A 224 -25.12 -24.96 -5.97
C LYS A 224 -25.20 -25.91 -7.18
N SER A 225 -24.16 -25.99 -8.01
CA SER A 225 -24.15 -26.80 -9.23
C SER A 225 -23.63 -28.23 -9.06
N ILE A 226 -22.60 -28.44 -8.23
CA ILE A 226 -21.92 -29.75 -8.04
C ILE A 226 -22.34 -30.42 -6.73
N GLY A 227 -22.93 -29.67 -5.79
CA GLY A 227 -23.30 -30.15 -4.46
C GLY A 227 -22.15 -30.06 -3.45
N PHE A 228 -22.44 -30.43 -2.20
CA PHE A 228 -21.53 -30.26 -1.06
C PHE A 228 -20.21 -31.06 -1.19
N ALA A 229 -20.27 -32.28 -1.73
CA ALA A 229 -19.08 -33.09 -2.00
C ALA A 229 -18.11 -32.40 -2.98
N GLY A 230 -18.67 -31.67 -3.96
CA GLY A 230 -17.93 -30.82 -4.88
C GLY A 230 -17.12 -29.73 -4.17
N MET A 231 -17.78 -29.03 -3.25
CA MET A 231 -17.18 -27.95 -2.45
C MET A 231 -16.02 -28.46 -1.58
N VAL A 232 -16.23 -29.59 -0.88
CA VAL A 232 -15.19 -30.19 -0.02
C VAL A 232 -13.99 -30.61 -0.84
N GLY A 233 -14.19 -31.27 -1.99
CA GLY A 233 -13.09 -31.67 -2.87
C GLY A 233 -12.26 -30.49 -3.37
N LEU A 234 -12.90 -29.36 -3.69
CA LEU A 234 -12.20 -28.15 -4.12
C LEU A 234 -11.43 -27.46 -3.01
N MET A 235 -11.99 -27.41 -1.81
CA MET A 235 -11.30 -26.88 -0.63
C MET A 235 -10.07 -27.73 -0.28
N ILE A 236 -10.20 -29.06 -0.34
CA ILE A 236 -9.07 -29.97 -0.12
C ILE A 236 -7.98 -29.72 -1.17
N ASN A 237 -8.37 -29.65 -2.45
CA ASN A 237 -7.43 -29.38 -3.53
C ASN A 237 -6.72 -28.02 -3.36
N TYR A 238 -7.44 -26.98 -2.94
CA TYR A 238 -6.86 -25.68 -2.62
C TYR A 238 -5.84 -25.75 -1.48
N VAL A 239 -6.17 -26.41 -0.37
CA VAL A 239 -5.25 -26.57 0.77
C VAL A 239 -4.01 -27.37 0.39
N ILE A 240 -4.15 -28.45 -0.37
CA ILE A 240 -3.03 -29.26 -0.86
C ILE A 240 -2.13 -28.42 -1.77
N THR A 241 -2.71 -27.70 -2.73
CA THR A 241 -1.97 -26.85 -3.67
C THR A 241 -1.22 -25.74 -2.92
N ALA A 242 -1.88 -25.08 -1.96
CA ALA A 242 -1.26 -24.05 -1.13
C ALA A 242 -0.09 -24.58 -0.28
N ARG A 243 -0.24 -25.79 0.31
CA ARG A 243 0.85 -26.43 1.07
C ARG A 243 2.01 -26.83 0.18
N LEU A 244 1.72 -27.45 -0.97
CA LEU A 244 2.74 -27.86 -1.94
C LEU A 244 3.53 -26.66 -2.44
N LEU A 245 2.82 -25.59 -2.82
CA LEU A 245 3.51 -24.40 -3.32
C LEU A 245 4.30 -23.70 -2.22
N ARG A 246 3.79 -23.64 -0.98
CA ARG A 246 4.55 -23.11 0.16
C ARG A 246 5.82 -23.89 0.43
N ALA A 247 5.80 -25.22 0.26
CA ALA A 247 6.98 -26.06 0.44
C ALA A 247 8.05 -25.82 -0.65
N VAL A 248 7.63 -25.55 -1.88
CA VAL A 248 8.54 -25.30 -3.02
C VAL A 248 8.96 -23.83 -3.14
N THR A 249 8.23 -22.91 -2.49
CA THR A 249 8.50 -21.47 -2.57
C THR A 249 9.87 -21.14 -1.97
N PRO A 250 10.83 -20.63 -2.78
CA PRO A 250 12.13 -20.22 -2.26
C PRO A 250 12.00 -18.97 -1.40
N SER A 251 12.97 -18.71 -0.53
CA SER A 251 12.99 -17.53 0.31
C SER A 251 13.31 -16.25 -0.48
N PHE A 252 12.36 -15.76 -1.27
CA PHE A 252 12.50 -14.55 -2.09
C PHE A 252 12.87 -13.31 -1.27
N GLY A 253 12.41 -13.21 -0.03
CA GLY A 253 12.76 -12.10 0.87
C GLY A 253 14.25 -12.02 1.19
N LYS A 254 14.93 -13.15 1.42
CA LYS A 254 16.38 -13.18 1.63
C LYS A 254 17.15 -12.78 0.36
N LEU A 255 16.66 -13.24 -0.80
CA LEU A 255 17.25 -12.91 -2.09
C LEU A 255 17.11 -11.41 -2.40
N ALA A 256 15.94 -10.82 -2.13
CA ALA A 256 15.67 -9.41 -2.30
C ALA A 256 16.48 -8.53 -1.32
N ALA A 257 16.64 -8.96 -0.06
CA ALA A 257 17.49 -8.25 0.91
C ALA A 257 18.95 -8.21 0.45
N MET A 258 19.47 -9.33 -0.05
CA MET A 258 20.84 -9.39 -0.62
C MET A 258 20.96 -8.55 -1.90
N GLU A 259 19.92 -8.52 -2.74
CA GLU A 259 19.88 -7.66 -3.94
C GLU A 259 19.94 -6.18 -3.56
N ALA A 260 19.11 -5.75 -2.61
CA ALA A 260 19.12 -4.38 -2.10
C ALA A 260 20.46 -4.00 -1.46
N GLN A 261 21.12 -4.93 -0.76
CA GLN A 261 22.45 -4.72 -0.22
C GLN A 261 23.49 -4.50 -1.33
N LEU A 262 23.51 -5.35 -2.36
CA LEU A 262 24.45 -5.20 -3.50
C LEU A 262 24.19 -3.93 -4.32
N GLU A 263 22.91 -3.56 -4.49
CA GLU A 263 22.55 -2.29 -5.14
C GLU A 263 22.97 -1.09 -4.28
N GLY A 264 22.85 -1.20 -2.96
CA GLY A 264 23.38 -0.25 -1.99
C GLY A 264 24.90 -0.09 -2.08
N ASP A 265 25.65 -1.20 -2.11
CA ASP A 265 27.11 -1.22 -2.29
C ASP A 265 27.51 -0.52 -3.61
N PHE A 266 26.78 -0.79 -4.70
CA PHE A 266 27.01 -0.16 -5.99
C PHE A 266 26.74 1.35 -5.94
N ARG A 267 25.61 1.78 -5.36
CA ARG A 267 25.31 3.21 -5.16
C ARG A 267 26.33 3.90 -4.28
N ALA A 268 26.78 3.27 -3.20
CA ALA A 268 27.80 3.82 -2.32
C ALA A 268 29.14 4.00 -3.04
N THR A 269 29.53 3.03 -3.88
CA THR A 269 30.73 3.15 -4.73
C THR A 269 30.61 4.35 -5.68
N HIS A 270 29.43 4.54 -6.28
CA HIS A 270 29.17 5.66 -7.17
C HIS A 270 29.13 7.01 -6.44
N ALA A 271 28.56 7.05 -5.23
CA ALA A 271 28.56 8.24 -4.38
C ALA A 271 29.98 8.65 -3.99
N ARG A 272 30.86 7.68 -3.66
CA ARG A 272 32.28 7.93 -3.40
C ARG A 272 32.97 8.61 -4.59
N LEU A 273 32.71 8.13 -5.81
CA LEU A 273 33.24 8.75 -7.03
C LEU A 273 32.81 10.22 -7.16
N ILE A 274 31.55 10.54 -6.84
CA ILE A 274 31.02 11.91 -6.92
C ILE A 274 31.67 12.80 -5.85
N THR A 275 31.72 12.33 -4.59
CA THR A 275 32.27 13.11 -3.48
C THR A 275 33.76 13.44 -3.69
N ASN A 276 34.53 12.49 -4.23
CA ASN A 276 35.97 12.62 -4.40
C ASN A 276 36.36 12.88 -5.87
N ALA A 277 35.45 13.44 -6.68
CA ALA A 277 35.65 13.60 -8.12
C ALA A 277 36.87 14.46 -8.46
N GLU A 278 37.12 15.52 -7.68
CA GLU A 278 38.26 16.42 -7.86
C GLU A 278 39.59 15.70 -7.60
N GLU A 279 39.68 14.94 -6.50
CA GLU A 279 40.88 14.16 -6.17
C GLU A 279 41.18 13.11 -7.25
N ILE A 280 40.15 12.40 -7.71
CA ILE A 280 40.27 11.36 -8.73
C ILE A 280 40.71 11.96 -10.08
N ALA A 281 40.17 13.14 -10.44
CA ALA A 281 40.57 13.86 -11.64
C ALA A 281 42.02 14.35 -11.54
N PHE A 282 42.44 14.84 -10.37
CA PHE A 282 43.80 15.30 -10.11
C PHE A 282 44.84 14.17 -10.27
N TYR A 283 44.52 12.97 -9.78
CA TYR A 283 45.38 11.78 -9.91
C TYR A 283 45.23 11.01 -11.22
N ASN A 284 44.38 11.48 -12.15
CA ASN A 284 44.02 10.78 -13.39
C ASN A 284 43.57 9.32 -13.16
N GLY A 285 42.80 9.09 -12.09
CA GLY A 285 42.41 7.77 -11.58
C GLY A 285 41.19 7.13 -12.24
N ALA A 286 40.73 7.65 -13.39
CA ALA A 286 39.46 7.25 -14.01
C ALA A 286 39.38 5.75 -14.37
N GLU A 287 40.44 5.18 -14.94
CA GLU A 287 40.50 3.74 -15.29
C GLU A 287 40.39 2.83 -14.06
N LEU A 288 41.00 3.22 -12.95
CA LEU A 288 40.93 2.48 -11.69
C LEU A 288 39.50 2.50 -11.13
N GLU A 289 38.88 3.67 -11.06
CA GLU A 289 37.51 3.82 -10.58
C GLU A 289 36.50 3.12 -11.49
N HIS A 290 36.72 3.14 -12.81
CA HIS A 290 35.93 2.37 -13.77
C HIS A 290 35.98 0.86 -13.47
N SER A 291 37.17 0.31 -13.20
CA SER A 291 37.33 -1.10 -12.82
C SER A 291 36.62 -1.44 -11.50
N ILE A 292 36.69 -0.57 -10.51
CA ILE A 292 36.02 -0.74 -9.20
C ILE A 292 34.49 -0.73 -9.37
N LEU A 293 33.94 0.24 -10.11
CA LEU A 293 32.52 0.32 -10.41
C LEU A 293 32.03 -0.91 -11.18
N ASN A 294 32.77 -1.32 -12.21
CA ASN A 294 32.41 -2.49 -13.00
C ASN A 294 32.42 -3.78 -12.16
N LYS A 295 33.39 -3.93 -11.25
CA LYS A 295 33.44 -5.08 -10.31
C LYS A 295 32.22 -5.11 -9.39
N SER A 296 31.83 -3.97 -8.84
CA SER A 296 30.63 -3.84 -7.99
C SER A 296 29.35 -4.16 -8.77
N TYR A 297 29.22 -3.61 -9.98
CA TYR A 297 28.10 -3.88 -10.89
C TYR A 297 28.01 -5.35 -11.30
N MET A 298 29.12 -6.01 -11.64
CA MET A 298 29.14 -7.43 -12.00
C MET A 298 28.71 -8.33 -10.84
N LYS A 299 29.04 -7.97 -9.59
CA LYS A 299 28.56 -8.67 -8.39
C LYS A 299 27.04 -8.59 -8.26
N LEU A 300 26.46 -7.41 -8.50
CA LEU A 300 25.01 -7.19 -8.53
C LEU A 300 24.34 -8.00 -9.64
N ILE A 301 24.83 -7.90 -10.89
CA ILE A 301 24.25 -8.60 -12.04
C ILE A 301 24.33 -10.12 -11.90
N LYS A 302 25.43 -10.66 -11.36
CA LYS A 302 25.56 -12.10 -11.10
C LYS A 302 24.48 -12.59 -10.12
N HIS A 303 24.17 -11.80 -9.10
CA HIS A 303 23.11 -12.10 -8.13
C HIS A 303 21.72 -12.02 -8.78
N ILE A 304 21.42 -10.95 -9.52
CA ILE A 304 20.16 -10.77 -10.25
C ILE A 304 19.91 -11.94 -11.22
N ASN A 305 20.94 -12.35 -11.98
CA ASN A 305 20.85 -13.49 -12.88
C ASN A 305 20.58 -14.82 -12.15
N SER A 306 21.14 -15.01 -10.95
CA SER A 306 20.85 -16.17 -10.10
C SER A 306 19.39 -16.17 -9.63
N ILE A 307 18.87 -15.00 -9.22
CA ILE A 307 17.47 -14.82 -8.84
C ILE A 307 16.55 -15.18 -10.01
N TYR A 308 16.85 -14.73 -11.23
CA TYR A 308 16.03 -15.04 -12.40
C TYR A 308 15.97 -16.53 -12.69
N LYS A 309 17.09 -17.26 -12.60
CA LYS A 309 17.09 -18.73 -12.77
C LYS A 309 16.19 -19.42 -11.75
N ILE A 310 16.21 -18.98 -10.50
CA ILE A 310 15.33 -19.52 -9.44
C ILE A 310 13.87 -19.18 -9.73
N ARG A 311 13.59 -17.92 -10.07
CA ARG A 311 12.23 -17.41 -10.34
C ARG A 311 11.59 -18.09 -11.54
N ILE A 312 12.32 -18.30 -12.64
CA ILE A 312 11.80 -18.97 -13.83
C ILE A 312 11.33 -20.38 -13.49
N ARG A 313 12.15 -21.19 -12.81
CA ARG A 313 11.76 -22.57 -12.42
C ARG A 313 10.54 -22.58 -11.50
N TYR A 314 10.49 -21.68 -10.53
CA TYR A 314 9.36 -21.57 -9.62
C TYR A 314 8.08 -21.14 -10.35
N ASN A 315 8.14 -20.08 -11.15
CA ASN A 315 7.00 -19.58 -11.91
C ASN A 315 6.47 -20.64 -12.89
N MET A 316 7.33 -21.43 -13.53
CA MET A 316 6.90 -22.54 -14.38
C MET A 316 6.13 -23.61 -13.60
N PHE A 317 6.60 -23.97 -12.40
CA PHE A 317 5.92 -24.95 -11.54
C PHE A 317 4.59 -24.41 -10.99
N GLU A 318 4.58 -23.15 -10.56
CA GLU A 318 3.40 -22.42 -10.11
C GLU A 318 2.32 -22.35 -11.21
N ASP A 319 2.70 -21.90 -12.40
CA ASP A 319 1.80 -21.82 -13.55
C ASP A 319 1.27 -23.20 -13.93
N PHE A 320 2.11 -24.24 -13.86
CA PHE A 320 1.68 -25.61 -14.14
C PHE A 320 0.59 -26.08 -13.18
N LEU A 321 0.80 -25.88 -11.87
CA LEU A 321 -0.17 -26.28 -10.85
C LEU A 321 -1.49 -25.50 -10.98
N ILE A 322 -1.42 -24.16 -11.08
CA ILE A 322 -2.62 -23.32 -11.08
C ILE A 322 -3.40 -23.46 -12.40
N LYS A 323 -2.72 -23.40 -13.55
CA LYS A 323 -3.41 -23.36 -14.85
C LYS A 323 -3.81 -24.76 -15.32
N TYR A 324 -2.94 -25.76 -15.21
CA TYR A 324 -3.17 -27.08 -15.78
C TYR A 324 -3.67 -28.10 -14.76
N ALA A 325 -2.99 -28.26 -13.62
CA ALA A 325 -3.39 -29.26 -12.63
C ALA A 325 -4.75 -28.93 -12.00
N TRP A 326 -4.99 -27.65 -11.70
CA TRP A 326 -6.27 -27.21 -11.14
C TRP A 326 -7.42 -27.33 -12.12
N SER A 327 -7.18 -27.00 -13.40
CA SER A 327 -8.14 -27.22 -14.49
C SER A 327 -8.47 -28.71 -14.67
N ALA A 328 -7.47 -29.59 -14.59
CA ALA A 328 -7.67 -31.04 -14.69
C ALA A 328 -8.51 -31.58 -13.52
N PHE A 329 -8.19 -31.18 -12.28
CA PHE A 329 -9.00 -31.52 -11.11
C PHE A 329 -10.43 -31.00 -11.25
N GLY A 330 -10.59 -29.77 -11.75
CA GLY A 330 -11.90 -29.19 -12.01
C GLY A 330 -12.73 -30.01 -13.01
N LEU A 331 -12.11 -30.49 -14.09
CA LEU A 331 -12.76 -31.37 -15.06
C LEU A 331 -13.19 -32.70 -14.45
N ILE A 332 -12.34 -33.33 -13.63
CA ILE A 332 -12.68 -34.56 -12.91
C ILE A 332 -13.91 -34.33 -12.02
N MET A 333 -13.94 -33.22 -11.28
CA MET A 333 -15.05 -32.87 -10.40
C MET A 333 -16.34 -32.53 -11.16
N CYS A 334 -16.23 -31.90 -12.33
CA CYS A 334 -17.37 -31.67 -13.24
C CYS A 334 -17.89 -32.98 -13.86
N ALA A 335 -17.05 -34.00 -13.99
CA ALA A 335 -17.40 -35.30 -14.53
C ALA A 335 -18.20 -36.15 -13.53
N VAL A 336 -17.99 -35.98 -12.22
CA VAL A 336 -18.71 -36.72 -11.16
C VAL A 336 -20.25 -36.69 -11.30
N PRO A 337 -20.94 -35.54 -11.45
CA PRO A 337 -22.39 -35.55 -11.61
C PRO A 337 -22.86 -36.09 -12.98
N VAL A 338 -21.98 -36.14 -13.99
CA VAL A 338 -22.31 -36.65 -15.33
C VAL A 338 -22.22 -38.18 -15.37
N PHE A 339 -21.17 -38.76 -14.78
CA PHE A 339 -20.92 -40.21 -14.77
C PHE A 339 -21.43 -40.92 -13.50
N GLY A 340 -21.61 -40.21 -12.39
CA GLY A 340 -22.08 -40.76 -11.12
C GLY A 340 -23.43 -41.49 -11.17
N PRO A 341 -24.46 -40.95 -11.86
CA PRO A 341 -25.75 -41.64 -12.01
C PRO A 341 -25.67 -42.95 -12.80
N GLN A 342 -24.66 -43.13 -13.66
CA GLN A 342 -24.45 -44.36 -14.45
C GLN A 342 -23.78 -45.49 -13.66
N LEU A 343 -23.18 -45.19 -12.50
CA LEU A 343 -22.49 -46.18 -11.65
C LEU A 343 -23.42 -46.87 -10.63
N GLY A 344 -24.67 -46.41 -10.47
CA GLY A 344 -25.59 -46.91 -9.44
C GLY A 344 -27.00 -47.30 -9.92
N GLN A 345 -27.38 -47.04 -11.17
CA GLN A 345 -28.66 -47.47 -11.73
C GLN A 345 -28.47 -48.01 -13.16
N PRO A 346 -28.94 -49.23 -13.49
CA PRO A 346 -28.95 -49.71 -14.86
C PRO A 346 -29.91 -48.82 -15.69
N GLN A 347 -29.39 -48.15 -16.70
CA GLN A 347 -30.20 -47.30 -17.57
C GLN A 347 -31.08 -48.17 -18.47
N THR A 348 -32.40 -48.08 -18.31
CA THR A 348 -33.35 -48.41 -19.37
C THR A 348 -33.13 -47.43 -20.52
N ALA A 349 -32.65 -47.97 -21.64
CA ALA A 349 -32.43 -47.24 -22.87
C ALA A 349 -33.77 -46.84 -23.51
N ALA A 350 -34.31 -45.66 -23.18
CA ALA A 350 -35.38 -44.99 -23.93
C ALA A 350 -35.63 -43.57 -23.39
N ASP A 351 -34.78 -42.60 -23.77
CA ASP A 351 -35.19 -41.21 -24.06
C ASP A 351 -33.95 -40.35 -24.35
N ASN A 352 -33.37 -40.54 -25.54
CA ASN A 352 -32.34 -39.65 -26.08
C ASN A 352 -33.00 -38.36 -26.60
N SER A 353 -33.50 -37.52 -25.70
CA SER A 353 -33.90 -36.16 -26.07
C SER A 353 -32.64 -35.31 -26.25
N HIS A 354 -32.47 -34.71 -27.44
CA HIS A 354 -31.43 -33.71 -27.71
C HIS A 354 -31.36 -32.62 -26.62
N GLU A 355 -32.49 -32.35 -25.98
CA GLU A 355 -32.61 -31.41 -24.86
C GLU A 355 -31.85 -31.84 -23.60
N GLN A 356 -31.81 -33.13 -23.27
CA GLN A 356 -31.06 -33.64 -22.12
C GLN A 356 -29.54 -33.54 -22.33
N VAL A 357 -29.07 -33.78 -23.57
CA VAL A 357 -27.65 -33.62 -23.95
C VAL A 357 -27.23 -32.15 -23.89
N GLY A 358 -28.07 -31.23 -24.39
CA GLY A 358 -27.84 -29.80 -24.29
C GLY A 358 -27.79 -29.31 -22.83
N ALA A 359 -28.70 -29.79 -21.97
CA ALA A 359 -28.73 -29.42 -20.55
C ALA A 359 -27.46 -29.88 -19.79
N ARG A 360 -26.99 -31.11 -20.05
CA ARG A 360 -25.74 -31.64 -19.47
C ARG A 360 -24.52 -30.85 -19.95
N THR A 361 -24.45 -30.55 -21.24
CA THR A 361 -23.36 -29.75 -21.83
C THR A 361 -23.32 -28.32 -21.27
N LYS A 362 -24.49 -27.69 -21.09
CA LYS A 362 -24.60 -26.37 -20.44
C LYS A 362 -24.01 -26.37 -19.03
N GLY A 363 -24.40 -27.34 -18.21
CA GLY A 363 -23.93 -27.48 -16.84
C GLY A 363 -22.42 -27.69 -16.78
N PHE A 364 -21.90 -28.57 -17.63
CA PHE A 364 -20.47 -28.85 -17.75
C PHE A 364 -19.66 -27.60 -18.12
N ILE A 365 -20.06 -26.87 -19.16
CA ILE A 365 -19.33 -25.67 -19.63
C ILE A 365 -19.39 -24.54 -18.61
N THR A 366 -20.55 -24.35 -17.98
CA THR A 366 -20.72 -23.34 -16.93
C THR A 366 -19.81 -23.65 -15.74
N ASN A 367 -19.81 -24.90 -15.25
CA ASN A 367 -18.99 -25.32 -14.12
C ASN A 367 -17.49 -25.25 -14.47
N LYS A 368 -17.08 -25.71 -15.66
CA LYS A 368 -15.70 -25.58 -16.16
C LYS A 368 -15.24 -24.12 -16.14
N ARG A 369 -16.06 -23.19 -16.64
CA ARG A 369 -15.70 -21.77 -16.70
C ARG A 369 -15.63 -21.12 -15.31
N LEU A 370 -16.54 -21.48 -14.40
CA LEU A 370 -16.50 -21.05 -13.00
C LEU A 370 -15.23 -21.57 -12.30
N MET A 371 -14.84 -22.82 -12.54
CA MET A 371 -13.62 -23.41 -11.98
C MET A 371 -12.35 -22.77 -12.50
N MET A 372 -12.26 -22.51 -13.81
CA MET A 372 -11.13 -21.79 -14.38
C MET A 372 -11.01 -20.38 -13.79
N SER A 373 -12.15 -19.71 -13.58
CA SER A 373 -12.18 -18.38 -12.96
C SER A 373 -11.80 -18.41 -11.48
N LEU A 374 -12.18 -19.47 -10.76
CA LEU A 374 -11.75 -19.72 -9.37
C LEU A 374 -10.25 -19.99 -9.31
N ALA A 375 -9.71 -20.73 -10.27
CA ALA A 375 -8.29 -21.03 -10.36
C ALA A 375 -7.46 -19.77 -10.59
N ASP A 376 -7.89 -18.93 -11.52
CA ASP A 376 -7.28 -17.62 -11.77
C ASP A 376 -7.36 -16.71 -10.53
N ALA A 377 -8.48 -16.72 -9.81
CA ALA A 377 -8.64 -15.95 -8.58
C ALA A 377 -7.67 -16.44 -7.49
N GLY A 378 -7.57 -17.75 -7.26
CA GLY A 378 -6.63 -18.32 -6.29
C GLY A 378 -5.17 -18.00 -6.63
N GLY A 379 -4.78 -18.11 -7.91
CA GLY A 379 -3.45 -17.73 -8.38
C GLY A 379 -3.16 -16.25 -8.14
N ARG A 380 -4.11 -15.35 -8.48
CA ARG A 380 -3.97 -13.91 -8.19
C ARG A 380 -3.81 -13.62 -6.69
N MET A 381 -4.61 -14.27 -5.84
CA MET A 381 -4.54 -14.09 -4.39
C MET A 381 -3.15 -14.45 -3.83
N MET A 382 -2.50 -15.43 -4.43
CA MET A 382 -1.16 -15.86 -4.04
C MET A 382 -0.09 -14.83 -4.44
N TYR A 383 -0.18 -14.27 -5.65
CA TYR A 383 0.68 -13.16 -6.07
C TYR A 383 0.51 -11.91 -5.17
N SER A 384 -0.72 -11.66 -4.70
CA SER A 384 -0.99 -10.53 -3.80
C SER A 384 -0.24 -10.62 -2.47
N TYR A 385 0.24 -11.78 -2.04
CA TYR A 385 1.09 -11.88 -0.85
C TYR A 385 2.43 -11.14 -1.03
N LYS A 386 3.00 -11.19 -2.23
CA LYS A 386 4.22 -10.47 -2.56
C LYS A 386 3.99 -8.95 -2.52
N GLU A 387 2.91 -8.49 -3.14
CA GLU A 387 2.51 -7.08 -3.11
C GLU A 387 2.23 -6.59 -1.68
N LEU A 388 1.63 -7.44 -0.83
CA LEU A 388 1.41 -7.16 0.59
C LEU A 388 2.72 -7.04 1.37
N ALA A 389 3.72 -7.88 1.06
CA ALA A 389 5.05 -7.78 1.67
C ALA A 389 5.80 -6.52 1.22
N GLU A 390 5.69 -6.13 -0.06
CA GLU A 390 6.21 -4.87 -0.59
C GLU A 390 5.53 -3.67 0.09
N LEU A 391 4.20 -3.71 0.26
CA LEU A 391 3.45 -2.70 1.00
C LEU A 391 3.95 -2.60 2.45
N ALA A 392 4.23 -3.71 3.12
CA ALA A 392 4.77 -3.69 4.48
C ALA A 392 6.12 -2.97 4.56
N GLY A 393 6.98 -3.14 3.54
CA GLY A 393 8.21 -2.38 3.36
C GLY A 393 7.98 -0.87 3.31
N TYR A 394 7.13 -0.42 2.37
CA TYR A 394 6.83 1.01 2.23
C TYR A 394 6.10 1.58 3.45
N THR A 395 5.19 0.81 4.05
CA THR A 395 4.46 1.19 5.27
C THR A 395 5.44 1.47 6.40
N SER A 396 6.42 0.59 6.61
CA SER A 396 7.46 0.79 7.61
C SER A 396 8.25 2.07 7.35
N ARG A 397 8.70 2.32 6.11
CA ARG A 397 9.43 3.54 5.75
C ARG A 397 8.61 4.81 5.97
N VAL A 398 7.36 4.85 5.52
CA VAL A 398 6.46 6.01 5.68
C VAL A 398 6.11 6.22 7.16
N TYR A 399 5.85 5.14 7.90
CA TYR A 399 5.56 5.22 9.33
C TYR A 399 6.78 5.74 10.11
N THR A 400 7.99 5.27 9.80
CA THR A 400 9.25 5.78 10.37
C THR A 400 9.39 7.27 10.12
N LEU A 401 9.19 7.74 8.87
CA LEU A 401 9.20 9.16 8.55
C LEU A 401 8.22 9.94 9.45
N LEU A 402 6.96 9.51 9.49
CA LEU A 402 5.93 10.19 10.30
C LEU A 402 6.28 10.21 11.79
N SER A 403 6.78 9.09 12.33
CA SER A 403 7.19 9.00 13.74
C SER A 403 8.36 9.91 14.08
N VAL A 404 9.36 10.02 13.20
CA VAL A 404 10.50 10.92 13.42
C VAL A 404 10.05 12.37 13.30
N LEU A 405 9.20 12.71 12.32
CA LEU A 405 8.69 14.08 12.20
C LEU A 405 7.84 14.50 13.41
N HIS A 406 7.03 13.60 13.96
CA HIS A 406 6.29 13.86 15.20
C HIS A 406 7.22 14.01 16.41
N ALA A 407 8.21 13.13 16.56
CA ALA A 407 9.20 13.23 17.63
C ALA A 407 9.97 14.57 17.56
N LEU A 408 10.41 14.97 16.37
CA LEU A 408 11.14 16.23 16.17
C LEU A 408 10.29 17.48 16.37
N HIS A 409 8.98 17.41 16.08
CA HIS A 409 8.05 18.48 16.40
C HIS A 409 7.93 18.69 17.92
N GLU A 410 7.98 17.60 18.71
CA GLU A 410 8.01 17.64 20.18
C GLU A 410 9.42 17.84 20.77
N ASN A 411 10.43 18.17 19.95
CA ASN A 411 11.84 18.31 20.35
C ASN A 411 12.47 17.03 20.94
N GLN A 412 12.00 15.85 20.53
CA GLN A 412 12.57 14.56 20.90
C GLN A 412 13.57 14.10 19.83
N PHE A 413 14.85 14.21 20.13
CA PHE A 413 15.96 13.85 19.23
C PHE A 413 16.44 12.40 19.44
N ASP A 414 17.17 11.87 18.46
CA ASP A 414 17.90 10.61 18.60
C ASP A 414 19.11 10.79 19.51
N GLY A 415 19.25 9.93 20.53
CA GLY A 415 20.33 10.02 21.51
C GLY A 415 20.39 8.80 22.44
N PRO A 416 21.41 8.72 23.31
CA PRO A 416 21.59 7.60 24.23
C PRO A 416 20.37 7.42 25.15
N LYS A 417 20.02 6.16 25.44
CA LYS A 417 18.92 5.79 26.35
C LYS A 417 19.14 6.32 27.78
N GLU A 418 20.40 6.52 28.16
CA GLU A 418 20.80 7.21 29.39
C GLU A 418 21.19 8.66 29.09
N PRO A 419 20.57 9.65 29.74
CA PRO A 419 20.88 11.06 29.51
C PRO A 419 22.30 11.37 30.01
N LYS A 420 23.23 11.63 29.09
CA LYS A 420 24.57 12.13 29.40
C LYS A 420 24.58 13.66 29.30
N GLN A 421 25.52 14.31 29.98
CA GLN A 421 25.69 15.77 29.80
C GLN A 421 26.02 16.08 28.34
N PHE A 422 25.48 17.18 27.82
CA PHE A 422 25.68 17.67 26.45
C PHE A 422 25.13 16.76 25.33
N THR A 423 24.17 15.88 25.64
CA THR A 423 23.38 15.19 24.61
C THR A 423 22.15 16.00 24.18
N LEU A 424 21.74 15.83 22.92
CA LEU A 424 20.55 16.48 22.35
C LEU A 424 19.24 16.13 23.08
N THR A 425 19.23 15.02 23.82
CA THR A 425 18.09 14.55 24.64
C THR A 425 17.98 15.26 25.99
N HIS A 426 18.98 16.05 26.40
CA HIS A 426 19.06 16.65 27.74
C HIS A 426 19.32 18.17 27.67
N LEU A 427 18.32 18.91 27.15
CA LEU A 427 18.32 20.37 27.01
C LEU A 427 17.47 21.02 28.12
N HIS A 428 18.09 21.72 29.06
CA HIS A 428 17.41 22.41 30.19
C HIS A 428 17.38 23.94 30.09
N GLY A 429 17.88 24.51 28.99
CA GLY A 429 17.92 25.96 28.81
C GLY A 429 16.52 26.58 28.65
N GLN A 430 16.29 27.75 29.25
CA GLN A 430 15.09 28.56 29.02
C GLN A 430 15.41 29.74 28.10
N VAL A 431 14.57 29.97 27.11
CA VAL A 431 14.63 31.16 26.24
C VAL A 431 13.56 32.13 26.71
N ILE A 432 13.98 33.31 27.18
CA ILE A 432 13.09 34.39 27.61
C ILE A 432 13.16 35.50 26.57
N TYR A 433 12.02 35.86 25.98
CA TYR A 433 11.93 36.94 25.01
C TYR A 433 11.79 38.29 25.75
N SER A 434 12.70 39.22 25.49
CA SER A 434 12.72 40.59 26.05
C SER A 434 13.15 41.58 24.97
N ASP A 435 12.70 42.83 25.05
CA ASP A 435 13.02 43.89 24.07
C ASP A 435 14.43 44.48 24.27
N ALA A 436 15.16 44.04 25.32
CA ALA A 436 16.43 44.63 25.75
C ALA A 436 17.69 44.08 25.03
N GLY A 437 17.54 43.33 23.94
CA GLY A 437 18.67 42.71 23.20
C GLY A 437 18.82 41.20 23.46
N ILE A 438 19.98 40.63 23.10
CA ILE A 438 20.26 39.19 23.25
C ILE A 438 21.26 39.01 24.39
N VAL A 439 20.80 38.44 25.50
CA VAL A 439 21.61 38.14 26.70
C VAL A 439 21.83 36.63 26.78
N PHE A 440 23.07 36.22 26.95
CA PHE A 440 23.45 34.84 27.27
C PHE A 440 23.92 34.80 28.72
N ASP A 441 23.30 33.97 29.56
CA ASP A 441 23.76 33.73 30.93
C ASP A 441 24.02 32.24 31.16
N GLN A 442 25.29 31.88 31.32
CA GLN A 442 25.76 30.51 31.55
C GLN A 442 25.25 29.50 30.51
N VAL A 443 25.28 29.89 29.22
CA VAL A 443 24.85 29.02 28.14
C VAL A 443 26.06 28.31 27.54
N PRO A 444 26.20 26.97 27.68
CA PRO A 444 27.21 26.22 26.97
C PRO A 444 26.85 26.12 25.48
N ILE A 445 27.83 26.38 24.60
CA ILE A 445 27.70 26.13 23.16
C ILE A 445 28.30 24.76 22.86
N VAL A 446 27.46 23.86 22.36
CA VAL A 446 27.83 22.48 22.05
C VAL A 446 27.54 22.21 20.58
N ALA A 447 28.53 21.68 19.86
CA ALA A 447 28.33 21.16 18.52
C ALA A 447 27.46 19.90 18.59
N PRO A 448 26.32 19.87 17.87
CA PRO A 448 25.40 18.74 17.94
C PRO A 448 26.03 17.50 17.28
N ALA A 449 26.05 16.39 18.00
CA ALA A 449 26.48 15.09 17.48
C ALA A 449 25.29 14.12 17.48
N PRO A 450 24.60 13.92 16.34
CA PRO A 450 23.47 13.00 16.27
C PRO A 450 23.95 11.53 16.34
N GLY A 451 23.22 10.70 17.10
CA GLY A 451 23.41 9.24 17.18
C GLY A 451 23.43 8.69 18.61
N GLN A 452 23.11 7.41 18.76
CA GLN A 452 22.89 6.75 20.06
C GLN A 452 24.12 6.71 20.99
N ASP A 453 25.34 6.75 20.45
CA ASP A 453 26.59 6.64 21.23
C ASP A 453 27.42 7.93 21.24
N ARG A 454 26.91 9.02 20.67
CA ARG A 454 27.67 10.27 20.51
C ARG A 454 27.18 11.35 21.48
N VAL A 455 28.14 12.06 22.04
CA VAL A 455 27.91 13.24 22.88
C VAL A 455 28.36 14.46 22.09
N GLY A 456 27.65 15.57 22.22
CA GLY A 456 28.03 16.81 21.55
C GLY A 456 29.38 17.32 22.07
N GLU A 457 30.18 17.89 21.16
CA GLU A 457 31.46 18.48 21.52
C GLU A 457 31.25 19.89 22.06
N VAL A 458 31.73 20.17 23.27
CA VAL A 458 31.57 21.49 23.87
C VAL A 458 32.57 22.46 23.25
N LEU A 459 32.05 23.49 22.58
CA LEU A 459 32.86 24.55 21.98
C LEU A 459 33.12 25.68 22.99
N VAL A 460 32.12 26.00 23.82
CA VAL A 460 32.20 27.03 24.86
C VAL A 460 31.47 26.56 26.10
N ASN A 461 32.12 26.56 27.28
CA ASN A 461 31.54 26.03 28.51
C ASN A 461 30.49 26.94 29.15
N ASN A 462 30.70 28.25 29.17
CA ASN A 462 29.82 29.19 29.88
C ASN A 462 29.83 30.56 29.18
N LEU A 463 29.09 30.68 28.08
CA LEU A 463 28.96 31.96 27.40
C LEU A 463 28.16 32.93 28.29
N LYS A 464 28.77 34.07 28.62
CA LYS A 464 28.12 35.20 29.27
C LYS A 464 28.27 36.43 28.40
N ILE A 465 27.17 36.94 27.87
CA ILE A 465 27.09 38.18 27.10
C ILE A 465 25.88 38.95 27.66
N GLN A 466 26.13 40.16 28.16
CA GLN A 466 25.11 41.03 28.76
C GLN A 466 24.73 42.16 27.82
#